data_AF-A0A1Q7R5T2-F1
#
_entry.id   AF-A0A1Q7R5T2-F1
#
_cell.length_a   1.000
_cell.length_b   1.000
_cell.length_c   1.000
_cell.angle_alpha   90.00
_cell.angle_beta   90.00
_cell.angle_gamma   90.00
#
_symmetry.space_group_name_H-M   'P 1'
#
loop_
_entity.id
_entity.type
_entity.pdbx_description
1 polymer ?
#
loop_
_entity_poly.entity_id
_entity_poly.type
_entity_poly.pdbx_seq_one_letter_code
_entity_poly.pdbx_strand_id
1 'polypeptide(L)'
;MIGFSLGAYYALGLSLEDPDRVRAVVVFHGTGSADYRRSKAAYLGHLANADDYEPVSEVSSLENALRTARRPVTFHRYAGTGHWFFEQDRSEAYNEVAAKSAWE
;
A
#
# COMPACT_ATOMS: atom_id res chain seq x y z
N MET A 1 -5.70 -4.26 -8.82
CA MET A 1 -6.67 -3.89 -7.77
C MET A 1 -6.12 -2.71 -7.01
N ILE A 2 -6.99 -1.82 -6.51
CA ILE A 2 -6.61 -0.69 -5.67
C ILE A 2 -7.35 -0.88 -4.34
N GLY A 3 -6.63 -0.82 -3.23
CA GLY A 3 -7.19 -0.94 -1.89
C GLY A 3 -6.75 0.22 -1.00
N PHE A 4 -7.68 0.74 -0.21
CA PHE A 4 -7.45 1.82 0.75
C PHE A 4 -7.63 1.29 2.17
N SER A 5 -6.72 1.62 3.09
CA SER A 5 -6.80 1.21 4.50
C SER A 5 -7.05 -0.30 4.64
N LEU A 6 -8.12 -0.72 5.32
CA LEU A 6 -8.53 -2.13 5.40
C LEU A 6 -8.65 -2.83 4.03
N GLY A 7 -9.07 -2.10 2.99
CA GLY A 7 -9.13 -2.60 1.62
C GLY A 7 -7.75 -2.94 1.04
N ALA A 8 -6.69 -2.25 1.46
CA ALA A 8 -5.31 -2.60 1.08
C ALA A 8 -4.90 -3.95 1.66
N TYR A 9 -5.21 -4.21 2.94
CA TYR A 9 -4.97 -5.51 3.58
C TYR A 9 -5.67 -6.65 2.81
N TYR A 10 -6.93 -6.46 2.43
CA TYR A 10 -7.64 -7.46 1.62
C TYR A 10 -7.07 -7.59 0.21
N ALA A 11 -6.64 -6.49 -0.43
CA ALA A 11 -6.03 -6.54 -1.76
C ALA A 11 -4.70 -7.32 -1.74
N LEU A 12 -3.90 -7.17 -0.69
CA LEU A 12 -2.69 -7.95 -0.45
C LEU A 12 -3.02 -9.44 -0.25
N GLY A 13 -4.00 -9.76 0.61
CA GLY A 13 -4.43 -11.15 0.83
C GLY A 13 -4.96 -11.82 -0.45
N LEU A 14 -5.80 -11.13 -1.21
CA LEU A 14 -6.39 -11.67 -2.44
C LEU A 14 -5.33 -11.94 -3.53
N SER A 15 -4.20 -11.22 -3.51
CA SER A 15 -3.06 -11.50 -4.40
C SER A 15 -2.39 -12.85 -4.14
N LEU A 16 -2.65 -13.46 -2.98
CA LEU A 16 -2.16 -14.78 -2.56
C LEU A 16 -3.20 -15.87 -2.78
N GLU A 17 -4.48 -15.53 -2.61
CA GLU A 17 -5.61 -16.45 -2.76
C GLU A 17 -5.94 -16.73 -4.24
N ASP A 18 -5.86 -15.71 -5.10
CA ASP A 18 -6.08 -15.86 -6.55
C ASP A 18 -4.89 -15.27 -7.36
N PRO A 19 -3.70 -15.90 -7.28
CA PRO A 19 -2.50 -15.39 -7.91
C PRO A 19 -2.55 -15.45 -9.45
N ASP A 20 -3.46 -16.23 -10.03
CA ASP A 20 -3.62 -16.32 -11.48
C ASP A 20 -4.44 -15.14 -12.03
N ARG A 21 -5.41 -14.63 -11.27
CA ARG A 21 -6.20 -13.46 -11.69
C ARG A 21 -5.63 -12.13 -11.20
N VAL A 22 -4.99 -12.09 -10.04
CA VAL A 22 -4.44 -10.84 -9.49
C VAL A 22 -3.01 -10.62 -9.96
N ARG A 23 -2.84 -9.69 -10.92
CA ARG A 23 -1.54 -9.38 -11.52
C ARG A 23 -0.95 -8.03 -11.09
N ALA A 24 -1.72 -7.18 -10.44
CA ALA A 24 -1.26 -5.92 -9.89
C ALA A 24 -2.09 -5.52 -8.66
N VAL A 25 -1.41 -5.00 -7.63
CA VAL A 25 -2.01 -4.48 -6.40
C VAL A 25 -1.44 -3.08 -6.13
N VAL A 26 -2.33 -2.11 -5.95
CA VAL A 26 -2.01 -0.78 -5.46
C VAL A 26 -2.58 -0.65 -4.06
N VAL A 27 -1.75 -0.26 -3.10
CA VAL A 27 -2.17 -0.03 -1.71
C VAL A 27 -2.06 1.44 -1.36
N PHE A 28 -3.09 1.96 -0.72
CA PHE A 28 -3.11 3.28 -0.09
C PHE A 28 -3.21 3.08 1.42
N HIS A 29 -2.23 3.62 2.15
CA HIS A 29 -2.15 3.64 3.63
C HIS A 29 -2.61 2.31 4.25
N GLY A 30 -1.94 1.22 3.87
CA GLY A 30 -2.24 -0.10 4.41
C GLY A 30 -1.10 -1.09 4.22
N THR A 31 -0.92 -1.99 5.19
CA THR A 31 0.11 -3.03 5.14
C THR A 31 -0.48 -4.44 5.30
N GLY A 32 0.39 -5.45 5.40
CA GLY A 32 -0.01 -6.83 5.63
C GLY A 32 1.21 -7.73 5.86
N SER A 33 1.02 -8.73 6.73
CA SER A 33 2.06 -9.69 7.09
C SER A 33 1.77 -11.05 6.44
N ALA A 34 2.44 -11.36 5.33
CA ALA A 34 2.28 -12.62 4.64
C ALA A 34 3.52 -13.03 3.84
N ASP A 35 3.55 -14.29 3.39
CA ASP A 35 4.54 -14.80 2.45
C ASP A 35 4.06 -14.64 1.00
N TYR A 36 4.69 -13.72 0.27
CA TYR A 36 4.28 -13.37 -1.08
C TYR A 36 4.90 -14.23 -2.19
N ARG A 37 5.64 -15.30 -1.87
CA ARG A 37 6.30 -16.17 -2.87
C ARG A 37 5.35 -16.77 -3.90
N ARG A 38 4.09 -17.03 -3.52
CA ARG A 38 3.06 -17.57 -4.44
C ARG A 38 2.39 -16.52 -5.32
N SER A 39 2.49 -15.24 -4.96
CA SER A 39 1.83 -14.18 -5.72
C SER A 39 2.49 -13.98 -7.09
N LYS A 40 1.71 -13.64 -8.10
CA LYS A 40 2.18 -13.24 -9.44
C LYS A 40 1.98 -11.74 -9.70
N ALA A 41 1.63 -10.98 -8.67
CA ALA A 41 1.33 -9.56 -8.77
C ALA A 41 2.60 -8.68 -8.74
N ALA A 42 2.50 -7.51 -9.37
CA ALA A 42 3.32 -6.34 -9.09
C ALA A 42 2.64 -5.45 -8.05
N TYR A 43 3.42 -4.72 -7.27
CA TYR A 43 2.94 -3.96 -6.12
C TYR A 43 3.34 -2.49 -6.24
N LEU A 44 2.38 -1.61 -6.02
CA LEU A 44 2.58 -0.17 -5.87
C LEU A 44 1.99 0.24 -4.52
N GLY A 45 2.70 1.07 -3.76
CA GLY A 45 2.22 1.55 -2.47
C GLY A 45 2.30 3.06 -2.37
N HIS A 46 1.26 3.68 -1.86
CA HIS A 46 1.19 5.09 -1.49
C HIS A 46 0.95 5.19 0.02
N LEU A 47 2.00 5.52 0.77
CA LEU A 47 2.02 5.45 2.22
C LEU A 47 2.29 6.83 2.81
N ALA A 48 1.62 7.14 3.92
CA ALA A 48 1.97 8.28 4.74
C ALA A 48 3.26 8.01 5.52
N ASN A 49 4.09 9.05 5.73
CA ASN A 49 5.31 8.90 6.53
C ASN A 49 5.05 8.97 8.04
N ALA A 50 3.93 9.58 8.46
CA ALA A 50 3.50 9.67 9.85
C ALA A 50 2.10 9.06 10.00
N ASP A 51 2.03 7.74 9.86
CA ASP A 51 0.80 6.97 9.97
C ASP A 51 0.78 6.16 11.27
N ASP A 52 -0.12 6.53 12.19
CA ASP A 52 -0.29 5.85 13.47
C ASP A 52 -0.89 4.43 13.32
N TYR A 53 -1.56 4.17 12.21
CA TYR A 53 -2.15 2.86 11.92
C TYR A 53 -1.18 1.95 11.16
N GLU A 54 -0.25 2.52 10.40
CA GLU A 54 0.71 1.81 9.59
C GLU A 54 2.15 2.24 9.92
N PRO A 55 2.71 1.76 11.06
CA PRO A 55 4.05 2.13 11.47
C PRO A 55 5.09 1.85 10.40
N VAL A 56 6.14 2.67 10.36
CA VAL A 56 7.25 2.55 9.39
C VAL A 56 7.87 1.14 9.37
N SER A 57 7.88 0.44 10.50
CA SER A 57 8.34 -0.94 10.60
C SER A 57 7.48 -1.93 9.81
N GLU A 58 6.16 -1.75 9.80
CA GLU A 58 5.22 -2.63 9.08
C GLU A 58 5.32 -2.39 7.57
N VAL A 59 5.37 -1.12 7.15
CA VAL A 59 5.60 -0.74 5.74
C VAL A 59 6.91 -1.35 5.23
N SER A 60 7.97 -1.23 6.03
CA SER A 60 9.30 -1.76 5.66
C SER A 60 9.31 -3.29 5.66
N SER A 61 8.57 -3.93 6.56
CA SER A 61 8.43 -5.39 6.61
C SER A 61 7.69 -5.93 5.40
N LEU A 62 6.59 -5.28 4.99
CA LEU A 62 5.88 -5.62 3.75
C LEU A 62 6.77 -5.47 2.52
N GLU A 63 7.47 -4.32 2.39
CA GLU A 63 8.37 -4.08 1.27
C GLU A 63 9.46 -5.16 1.19
N ASN A 64 10.06 -5.52 2.33
CA ASN A 64 11.06 -6.57 2.42
C ASN A 64 10.50 -7.96 2.07
N ALA A 65 9.28 -8.28 2.50
CA ALA A 65 8.63 -9.55 2.16
C ALA A 65 8.39 -9.67 0.64
N LEU A 66 7.92 -8.59 0.01
CA LEU A 66 7.72 -8.51 -1.45
C LEU A 66 9.03 -8.63 -2.23
N ARG A 67 10.09 -7.94 -1.79
CA ARG A 67 11.42 -8.03 -2.39
C ARG A 67 12.03 -9.43 -2.23
N THR A 68 11.92 -10.02 -1.06
CA THR A 68 12.35 -11.42 -0.78
C THR A 68 11.62 -12.40 -1.68
N ALA A 69 10.32 -12.22 -1.90
CA ALA A 69 9.51 -12.98 -2.84
C ALA A 69 9.78 -12.65 -4.33
N ARG A 70 10.75 -11.77 -4.61
CA ARG A 70 11.10 -11.29 -5.96
C ARG A 70 9.90 -10.74 -6.72
N ARG A 71 8.99 -10.03 -6.03
CA ARG A 71 7.86 -9.33 -6.66
C ARG A 71 8.29 -7.92 -7.05
N PRO A 72 7.89 -7.41 -8.23
CA PRO A 72 8.08 -6.00 -8.55
C PRO A 72 7.36 -5.15 -7.51
N VAL A 73 8.07 -4.22 -6.87
CA VAL A 73 7.51 -3.37 -5.82
C VAL A 73 8.10 -1.96 -5.89
N THR A 74 7.21 -0.96 -5.81
CA THR A 74 7.56 0.46 -5.69
C THR A 74 6.69 1.09 -4.61
N PHE A 75 7.28 1.62 -3.54
CA PHE A 75 6.55 2.34 -2.49
C PHE A 75 6.92 3.83 -2.51
N HIS A 76 5.91 4.69 -2.56
CA HIS A 76 6.00 6.12 -2.38
C HIS A 76 5.60 6.46 -0.94
N ARG A 77 6.44 7.23 -0.25
CA ARG A 77 6.20 7.69 1.12
C ARG A 77 6.07 9.21 1.11
N TYR A 78 4.95 9.72 1.59
CA TYR A 78 4.63 11.16 1.54
C TYR A 78 4.94 11.82 2.89
N ALA A 79 5.92 12.72 2.90
CA ALA A 79 6.30 13.45 4.11
C ALA A 79 5.20 14.43 4.55
N GLY A 80 5.01 14.60 5.86
CA GLY A 80 4.00 15.51 6.41
C GLY A 80 2.55 15.07 6.17
N THR A 81 2.32 13.79 5.90
CA THR A 81 0.99 13.22 5.70
C THR A 81 0.70 12.13 6.74
N GLY A 82 -0.58 11.92 7.02
CA GLY A 82 -1.10 10.82 7.83
C GLY A 82 -2.02 9.90 7.03
N HIS A 83 -2.64 8.92 7.70
CA HIS A 83 -3.34 7.80 7.08
C HIS A 83 -4.27 8.21 5.92
N TRP A 84 -5.17 9.18 6.13
CA TRP A 84 -6.17 9.57 5.14
C TRP A 84 -5.76 10.75 4.25
N PHE A 85 -4.51 10.79 3.79
CA PHE A 85 -4.02 11.92 3.00
C PHE A 85 -4.69 12.04 1.63
N PHE A 86 -5.35 10.99 1.14
CA PHE A 86 -5.97 10.93 -0.19
C PHE A 86 -7.45 11.35 -0.17
N GLU A 87 -8.10 11.27 0.99
CA GLU A 87 -9.54 11.46 1.19
C GLU A 87 -9.92 12.94 1.25
N GLN A 88 -10.40 13.48 0.13
CA GLN A 88 -10.81 14.88 -0.02
C GLN A 88 -11.87 15.36 0.98
N ASP A 89 -12.72 14.45 1.45
CA ASP A 89 -13.77 14.71 2.43
C ASP A 89 -13.27 14.78 3.87
N ARG A 90 -12.00 14.43 4.13
CA ARG A 90 -11.34 14.52 5.44
C ARG A 90 -10.38 15.69 5.50
N SER A 91 -10.93 16.89 5.62
CA SER A 91 -10.17 18.16 5.55
C SER A 91 -8.96 18.25 6.49
N GLU A 92 -9.00 17.57 7.64
CA GLU A 92 -7.95 17.52 8.65
C GLU A 92 -6.75 16.63 8.28
N ALA A 93 -6.93 15.69 7.35
CA ALA A 93 -5.90 14.74 6.92
C ALA A 93 -5.52 14.92 5.45
N TYR A 94 -6.45 15.39 4.62
CA TYR A 94 -6.29 15.53 3.18
C TYR A 94 -5.07 16.38 2.81
N ASN A 95 -4.24 15.85 1.91
CA ASN A 95 -3.10 16.56 1.37
C ASN A 95 -3.18 16.53 -0.16
N GLU A 96 -3.61 17.65 -0.75
CA GLU A 96 -3.86 17.75 -2.19
C GLU A 96 -2.64 17.41 -3.05
N VAL A 97 -1.44 17.83 -2.63
CA VAL A 97 -0.20 17.59 -3.38
C VAL A 97 0.15 16.10 -3.39
N ALA A 98 0.09 15.45 -2.21
CA ALA A 98 0.34 14.02 -2.09
C ALA A 98 -0.74 13.20 -2.81
N ALA A 99 -2.01 13.59 -2.68
CA ALA A 99 -3.13 12.91 -3.32
C ALA A 99 -3.03 12.94 -4.85
N LYS A 100 -2.73 14.11 -5.44
CA LYS A 100 -2.51 14.23 -6.89
C LYS A 100 -1.31 13.41 -7.34
N SER A 101 -0.18 13.53 -6.65
CA SER A 101 1.02 12.74 -6.97
C SER A 101 0.84 11.23 -6.82
N ALA A 102 -0.09 10.78 -5.99
CA ALA A 102 -0.40 9.35 -5.82
C ALA A 102 -1.35 8.81 -6.89
N TRP A 103 -2.03 9.68 -7.65
CA TRP A 103 -3.03 9.29 -8.64
C TRP A 103 -2.53 9.33 -10.09
N GLU A 104 -1.45 10.07 -10.35
CA GLU A 104 -0.77 10.15 -11.65
C GLU A 104 0.11 8.92 -11.92
#